data_AF-A0A9C6XV48-F1
#
_entry.id   AF-A0A9C6XV48-F1
#
_cell.length_a   1.000
_cell.length_b   1.000
_cell.length_c   1.000
_cell.angle_alpha   90.00
_cell.angle_beta   90.00
_cell.angle_gamma   90.00
#
_symmetry.space_group_name_H-M   'P 1'
#
loop_
_entity.id
_entity.type
_entity.pdbx_description
1 polymer ?
#
loop_
_entity_poly.entity_id
_entity_poly.type
_entity_poly.pdbx_seq_one_letter_code
_entity_poly.pdbx_strand_id
1 'polypeptide(L)'
;MQAKHMDVWGFEDIAFNFVLTDDGQVFEGRGWCVQGRHKGGGHLFENVSITVGLLTDWWYPWYEGDGPKKLVALGQRLGALRREVTFQTFRIPWPET
;
A
#
# COMPACT_ATOMS: atom_id res chain seq x y z
N MET A 1 0.46 7.06 -11.67
CA MET A 1 0.28 7.14 -10.21
C MET A 1 1.39 7.96 -9.56
N GLN A 2 2.65 7.53 -9.61
CA GLN A 2 3.78 8.24 -8.98
C GLN A 2 3.94 9.71 -9.42
N ALA A 3 3.96 10.00 -10.72
CA ALA A 3 4.04 11.38 -11.22
C ALA A 3 2.94 12.29 -10.65
N LYS A 4 1.68 11.82 -10.58
CA LYS A 4 0.59 12.58 -9.94
C LYS A 4 0.88 12.86 -8.46
N HIS A 5 1.43 11.90 -7.72
CA HIS A 5 1.74 12.08 -6.30
C HIS A 5 2.87 13.09 -6.08
N MET A 6 3.86 13.11 -6.97
CA MET A 6 5.00 14.03 -6.88
C MET A 6 4.63 15.41 -7.42
N ASP A 7 4.19 15.48 -8.67
CA ASP A 7 4.02 16.74 -9.41
C ASP A 7 2.76 17.50 -8.99
N VAL A 8 1.70 16.79 -8.57
CA VAL A 8 0.40 17.41 -8.22
C VAL A 8 0.20 17.46 -6.72
N TRP A 9 0.62 16.43 -5.98
CA TRP A 9 0.41 16.36 -4.53
C TRP A 9 1.62 16.73 -3.68
N GLY A 10 2.78 16.97 -4.31
CA GLY A 10 3.99 17.42 -3.63
C GLY A 10 4.59 16.38 -2.68
N PHE A 11 4.36 15.09 -2.93
CA PHE A 11 5.00 14.03 -2.16
C PHE A 11 6.43 13.79 -2.68
N GLU A 12 7.32 13.33 -1.80
CA GLU A 12 8.69 13.00 -2.21
C GLU A 12 8.76 11.76 -3.11
N ASP A 13 7.73 10.91 -3.02
CA ASP A 13 7.56 9.66 -3.78
C ASP A 13 6.07 9.24 -3.75
N ILE A 14 5.70 8.20 -4.50
CA ILE A 14 4.39 7.54 -4.45
C ILE A 14 3.93 7.30 -3.01
N ALA A 15 2.63 7.32 -2.76
CA ALA A 15 2.05 7.28 -1.41
C ALA A 15 2.25 5.92 -0.72
N PHE A 16 2.40 4.87 -1.52
CA PHE A 16 2.28 3.49 -1.09
C PHE A 16 3.66 2.84 -0.98
N ASN A 17 3.80 1.91 -0.04
CA ASN A 17 4.97 1.05 0.08
C ASN A 17 5.03 0.06 -1.08
N PHE A 18 3.90 -0.54 -1.39
CA PHE A 18 3.72 -1.47 -2.49
C PHE A 18 2.43 -1.16 -3.24
N VAL A 19 2.37 -1.56 -4.50
CA VAL A 19 1.16 -1.51 -5.31
C VAL A 19 0.84 -2.92 -5.78
N LEU A 20 -0.42 -3.33 -5.62
CA LEU A 20 -0.95 -4.61 -6.06
C LEU A 20 -1.91 -4.39 -7.23
N THR A 21 -1.82 -5.25 -8.22
CA THR A 21 -2.79 -5.38 -9.31
C THR A 21 -3.73 -6.56 -9.05
N ASP A 22 -4.80 -6.63 -9.83
CA ASP A 22 -5.84 -7.68 -9.77
C ASP A 22 -5.30 -9.08 -10.11
N ASP A 23 -4.30 -9.16 -10.98
CA ASP A 23 -3.55 -10.38 -11.32
C ASP A 23 -2.54 -10.80 -10.24
N GLY A 24 -2.43 -10.04 -9.15
CA GLY A 24 -1.60 -10.34 -7.99
C GLY A 24 -0.11 -10.01 -8.18
N GLN A 25 0.24 -9.19 -9.18
CA GLN A 25 1.58 -8.62 -9.27
C GLN A 25 1.81 -7.57 -8.17
N VAL A 26 3.04 -7.52 -7.67
CA VAL A 26 3.49 -6.57 -6.65
C VAL A 26 4.52 -5.65 -7.28
N PHE A 27 4.29 -4.35 -7.20
CA PHE A 27 5.25 -3.32 -7.58
C PHE A 27 5.76 -2.62 -6.33
N GLU A 28 7.07 -2.42 -6.27
CA GLU A 28 7.68 -1.65 -5.18
C GLU A 28 7.45 -0.15 -5.41
N GLY A 29 6.95 0.52 -4.37
CA GLY A 29 6.95 1.97 -4.26
C GLY A 29 8.00 2.39 -3.25
N ARG A 30 7.55 2.86 -2.08
CA ARG A 30 8.44 3.25 -0.97
C ARG A 30 9.16 2.06 -0.30
N GLY A 31 8.77 0.82 -0.59
CA GLY A 31 9.41 -0.38 -0.06
C GLY A 31 9.15 -0.61 1.44
N TRP A 32 9.97 -1.44 2.08
CA TRP A 32 9.72 -1.90 3.46
C TRP A 32 10.03 -0.89 4.56
N CYS A 33 11.01 0.00 4.33
CA CYS A 33 11.66 0.76 5.40
C CYS A 33 11.28 2.25 5.43
N VAL A 34 10.49 2.71 4.47
CA VAL A 34 10.10 4.12 4.35
C VAL A 34 8.60 4.24 4.62
N GLN A 35 8.21 5.17 5.48
CA GLN A 35 6.80 5.38 5.80
C GLN A 35 6.00 5.79 4.56
N GLY A 36 4.83 5.18 4.37
CA GLY A 36 3.84 5.58 3.39
C GLY A 36 3.37 7.03 3.62
N ARG A 37 2.79 7.66 2.60
CA ARG A 37 2.31 9.05 2.68
C ARG A 37 0.84 9.15 2.32
N HIS A 38 0.06 9.74 3.23
CA HIS A 38 -1.39 9.90 3.06
C HIS A 38 -1.82 11.32 3.38
N LYS A 39 -2.68 11.90 2.52
CA LYS A 39 -3.36 13.15 2.87
C LYS A 39 -4.46 12.83 3.89
N GLY A 40 -4.43 13.49 5.05
CA GLY A 40 -5.43 13.30 6.12
C GLY A 40 -5.02 12.36 7.25
N GLY A 41 -3.71 12.10 7.40
CA GLY A 41 -3.04 11.37 8.48
C GLY A 41 -3.89 10.97 9.69
N GLY A 42 -4.55 9.81 9.62
CA GLY A 42 -5.08 9.12 10.79
C GLY A 42 -4.00 8.27 11.47
N HIS A 43 -4.34 7.75 12.65
CA HIS A 43 -3.59 6.80 13.51
C HIS A 43 -3.25 5.44 12.85
N LEU A 44 -3.40 5.35 11.54
CA LEU A 44 -3.32 4.14 10.73
C LEU A 44 -2.09 4.16 9.80
N PHE A 45 -1.48 5.34 9.68
CA PHE A 45 -0.24 5.60 8.95
C PHE A 45 0.91 5.83 9.92
N GLU A 46 0.83 5.19 11.09
CA GLU A 46 1.90 5.16 12.07
C GLU A 46 3.15 4.48 11.48
N ASN A 47 4.28 4.71 12.11
CA ASN A 47 5.59 4.13 11.76
C ASN A 47 5.70 2.60 11.98
N VAL A 48 4.57 1.90 12.04
CA VAL A 48 4.46 0.45 12.29
C VAL A 48 3.68 -0.29 11.20
N SER A 49 3.22 0.40 10.15
CA SER A 49 2.47 -0.20 9.04
C SER A 49 3.16 0.00 7.69
N ILE A 50 2.88 -0.91 6.74
CA ILE A 50 3.10 -0.69 5.32
C ILE A 50 1.75 -0.41 4.65
N THR A 51 1.74 0.51 3.70
CA THR A 51 0.54 0.81 2.91
C THR A 51 0.62 0.14 1.55
N VAL A 52 -0.44 -0.55 1.15
CA VAL A 52 -0.55 -1.17 -0.16
C VAL A 52 -1.63 -0.47 -0.99
N GLY A 53 -1.25 0.07 -2.14
CA GLY A 53 -2.20 0.63 -3.12
C GLY A 53 -2.78 -0.49 -3.98
N LEU A 54 -4.10 -0.48 -4.21
CA LEU A 54 -4.76 -1.45 -5.09
C LEU A 54 -5.06 -0.79 -6.44
N LEU A 55 -4.49 -1.35 -7.51
CA LEU A 55 -4.80 -1.02 -8.91
C LEU A 55 -5.82 -2.03 -9.43
N THR A 56 -7.02 -1.98 -8.87
CA THR A 56 -8.10 -2.91 -9.19
C THR A 56 -9.38 -2.14 -9.44
N ASP A 57 -10.38 -2.82 -9.99
CA ASP A 57 -11.73 -2.28 -9.98
C ASP A 57 -12.31 -2.23 -8.56
N TRP A 58 -13.45 -1.56 -8.43
CA TRP A 58 -14.14 -1.28 -7.17
C TRP A 58 -14.70 -2.53 -6.48
N TRP A 59 -14.70 -3.68 -7.14
CA TRP A 59 -15.28 -4.92 -6.62
C TRP A 59 -14.21 -5.95 -6.21
N TYR A 60 -12.94 -5.73 -6.54
CA TYR A 60 -11.90 -6.72 -6.26
C TYR A 60 -11.79 -7.06 -4.76
N PRO A 61 -12.12 -8.31 -4.37
CA PRO A 61 -11.96 -8.76 -3.01
C PRO A 61 -10.47 -9.04 -2.79
N TRP A 62 -9.73 -8.00 -2.40
CA TRP A 62 -8.29 -8.04 -2.16
C TRP A 62 -7.85 -9.20 -1.24
N TYR A 63 -8.74 -9.66 -0.34
CA TYR A 63 -8.51 -10.79 0.56
C TYR A 63 -8.66 -12.17 -0.12
N GLU A 64 -9.36 -12.25 -1.25
CA GLU A 64 -9.49 -13.48 -2.05
C GLU A 64 -8.28 -13.67 -2.97
N GLY A 65 -7.63 -12.58 -3.38
CA GLY A 65 -6.40 -12.61 -4.16
C GLY A 65 -5.18 -13.10 -3.37
N ASP A 66 -4.24 -13.76 -4.06
CA ASP A 66 -2.99 -14.23 -3.46
C ASP A 66 -1.95 -13.11 -3.26
N GLY A 67 -2.14 -11.94 -3.88
CA GLY A 67 -1.20 -10.81 -3.84
C GLY A 67 -0.81 -10.41 -2.40
N PRO A 68 -1.77 -10.05 -1.53
CA PRO A 68 -1.47 -9.70 -0.14
C PRO A 68 -0.81 -10.84 0.64
N LYS A 69 -1.22 -12.10 0.42
CA LYS A 69 -0.63 -13.27 1.08
C LYS A 69 0.83 -13.46 0.68
N LYS A 70 1.14 -13.34 -0.61
CA LYS A 70 2.51 -13.41 -1.15
C LYS A 70 3.38 -12.27 -0.61
N LEU A 71 2.83 -11.06 -0.55
CA LEU A 71 3.53 -9.90 0.00
C LEU A 71 3.85 -10.10 1.49
N VAL A 72 2.88 -10.57 2.29
CA VAL A 72 3.11 -10.89 3.69
C VAL A 72 4.16 -11.98 3.87
N ALA A 73 4.06 -13.07 3.11
CA ALA A 73 5.03 -14.16 3.16
C ALA A 73 6.45 -13.70 2.81
N LEU A 74 6.58 -12.84 1.79
CA LEU A 74 7.87 -12.24 1.43
C LEU A 74 8.39 -11.34 2.54
N GLY A 75 7.57 -10.43 3.07
CA GLY A 75 7.96 -9.54 4.15
C GLY A 75 8.40 -10.30 5.41
N GLN A 76 7.69 -11.38 5.76
CA GLN A 76 8.07 -12.25 6.88
C GLN A 76 9.38 -13.01 6.62
N ARG A 77 9.57 -13.53 5.41
CA ARG A 77 10.82 -14.21 5.01
C ARG A 77 12.03 -13.27 5.08
N LEU A 78 11.83 -12.00 4.74
CA LEU A 78 12.87 -10.97 4.79
C LEU A 78 13.06 -10.37 6.19
N GLY A 79 12.20 -10.71 7.16
CA GLY A 79 12.20 -10.09 8.49
C GLY A 79 11.65 -8.66 8.51
N ALA A 80 11.04 -8.20 7.42
CA ALA A 80 10.41 -6.89 7.30
C ALA A 80 9.03 -6.82 7.96
N LEU A 81 8.34 -7.96 8.12
CA LEU A 81 7.03 -8.05 8.78
C LEU A 81 7.05 -9.05 9.93
N ARG A 82 6.22 -8.79 10.95
CA ARG A 82 5.97 -9.72 12.07
C ARG A 82 5.25 -10.98 11.59
N ARG A 83 5.35 -12.06 12.38
CA ARG A 83 4.62 -13.32 12.12
C ARG A 83 3.10 -13.12 12.14
N GLU A 84 2.63 -12.27 13.04
CA GLU A 84 1.23 -11.89 13.14
C GLU A 84 1.05 -10.50 12.54
N VAL A 85 0.23 -10.42 11.51
CA VAL A 85 -0.13 -9.18 10.82
C VAL A 85 -1.64 -9.04 10.80
N THR A 86 -2.11 -7.81 10.95
CA THR A 86 -3.52 -7.46 10.79
C THR A 86 -3.69 -6.68 9.50
N PHE A 87 -4.82 -6.90 8.82
CA PHE A 87 -5.18 -6.14 7.62
C PHE A 87 -6.26 -5.14 8.00
N GLN A 88 -6.10 -3.92 7.51
CA GLN A 88 -7.11 -2.88 7.63
C GLN A 88 -7.30 -2.22 6.27
N THR A 89 -8.55 -2.01 5.89
CA THR A 89 -8.91 -1.37 4.62
C THR A 89 -9.50 -0.02 4.89
N PHE A 90 -9.10 0.95 4.08
CA PHE A 90 -9.61 2.30 4.19
C PHE A 90 -10.05 2.78 2.81
N ARG A 91 -11.26 3.32 2.77
CA ARG A 91 -11.75 4.04 1.62
C ARG A 91 -11.32 5.49 1.79
N ILE A 92 -10.22 5.88 1.13
CA ILE A 92 -9.88 7.28 0.98
C ILE A 92 -10.55 7.74 -0.33
N PRO A 93 -11.62 8.54 -0.29
CA PRO A 93 -12.03 9.26 -1.48
C PRO A 93 -10.89 10.21 -1.82
N TRP A 94 -10.06 9.83 -2.79
CA TRP A 94 -9.14 10.79 -3.40
C TRP A 94 -10.01 11.88 -4.02
N PRO A 95 -9.78 13.16 -3.72
CA PRO A 95 -10.48 14.22 -4.42
C PRO A 95 -10.20 14.02 -5.92
N GLU A 96 -11.28 13.81 -6.68
CA GLU A 96 -11.24 13.97 -8.11
C GLU A 96 -10.73 15.40 -8.34
N THR A 97 -9.58 15.48 -9.01
CA THR A 97 -8.99 16.75 -9.46
C THR A 97 -9.91 17.43 -10.44
#